data_AF-D1B6X2-F1
#
_entry.id   AF-D1B6X2-F1
#
_cell.length_a   1.000
_cell.length_b   1.000
_cell.length_c   1.000
_cell.angle_alpha   90.00
_cell.angle_beta   90.00
_cell.angle_gamma   90.00
#
_symmetry.space_group_name_H-M   'P 1'
#
loop_
_entity.id
_entity.type
_entity.pdbx_description
1 polymer ?
#
loop_
_entity_poly.entity_id
_entity_poly.type
_entity_poly.pdbx_seq_one_letter_code
_entity_poly.pdbx_strand_id
1 'polypeptide(L)'
;MGKIIEHDLLPKQKPRKSNLKVKVDLYNYATELYNELSKIGIIQRLKDTPQLGVIRVPKNLRKSRFDYTVLQLYFHQLIKKNLQTKLELTYNNPVKAKEFGDNMQYISEKENPTVGDMLQILTIAYNLGHFYNTFTASRAVVMLAEENVDFRNKLLNSSNSHRFRVAAESLLSEQNYHRLHLLNSLLVLERCDQSKQSVILAQELIYAYLNENSISDGSKLHFIFKVFRSVRNVSYIAYDLQIANMPITIDLCNKESVLILFHELLSIYNDQLPANRLIASIGKMLDDTVYNENSNAICYYRISRKIVNTLSKDESIKHKEYYSDFWLCSKSIFNKQHRQTRDYSPDAILKLTFAAEDKKLSQGLLLELERINNSRVGYYDRNSGERTILVSIKKNCQNKALTSFRVLKSTIKYLRRVAHPSNADIRYLLASKFFLYYLFGENPVVIKATVDPEICVLCTRGKRQRTAEIKSLLAKGNGNTDERHEVEFMLDCLMQDDINDTSITIPSSILIYQKDLSGKKLSEFDGMVIHPMRKSEQIMLLEAKNTDSNPSYAKKCLLDKLDKLNFDYNKDAIKIHNYDALLKISI
;
A
#
# COMPACT_ATOMS: atom_id res chain seq x y z
N MET A 1 -10.93 -41.66 12.17
CA MET A 1 -10.65 -41.52 10.72
C MET A 1 -10.61 -40.04 10.39
N GLY A 2 -9.58 -39.57 9.68
CA GLY A 2 -9.48 -38.18 9.24
C GLY A 2 -10.55 -37.83 8.20
N LYS A 3 -10.96 -36.57 8.14
CA LYS A 3 -11.94 -36.08 7.17
C LYS A 3 -11.27 -35.78 5.83
N ILE A 4 -11.93 -36.12 4.73
CA ILE A 4 -11.49 -35.79 3.37
C ILE A 4 -12.33 -34.63 2.85
N ILE A 5 -11.67 -33.57 2.36
CA ILE A 5 -12.31 -32.48 1.62
C ILE A 5 -12.10 -32.73 0.14
N GLU A 6 -13.20 -32.96 -0.59
CA GLU A 6 -13.18 -32.94 -2.06
C GLU A 6 -13.51 -31.53 -2.55
N HIS A 7 -12.63 -30.96 -3.38
CA HIS A 7 -12.79 -29.58 -3.84
C HIS A 7 -12.21 -29.37 -5.24
N ASP A 8 -12.83 -28.46 -6.00
CA ASP A 8 -12.29 -27.99 -7.26
C ASP A 8 -11.48 -26.71 -7.01
N LEU A 9 -10.15 -26.83 -6.99
CA LEU A 9 -9.26 -25.68 -6.78
C LEU A 9 -9.30 -24.70 -7.95
N LEU A 10 -9.65 -25.19 -9.15
CA LEU A 10 -9.62 -24.43 -10.40
C LEU A 10 -10.79 -24.81 -11.31
N PRO A 11 -12.02 -24.40 -10.95
CA PRO A 11 -13.17 -24.61 -11.81
C PRO A 11 -12.97 -23.99 -13.20
N LYS A 12 -12.20 -22.88 -13.32
CA LYS A 12 -11.75 -22.28 -14.59
C LYS A 12 -10.39 -21.57 -14.44
N GLN A 13 -9.56 -21.58 -15.49
CA GLN A 13 -8.27 -20.85 -15.61
C GLN A 13 -8.20 -20.06 -16.94
N LYS A 14 -7.36 -19.02 -16.99
CA LYS A 14 -6.82 -18.44 -18.26
C LYS A 14 -6.06 -19.55 -19.03
N PRO A 15 -5.95 -19.50 -20.37
CA PRO A 15 -6.21 -20.55 -21.39
C PRO A 15 -5.47 -21.92 -21.28
N ARG A 16 -5.17 -22.41 -20.08
CA ARG A 16 -4.59 -23.73 -19.79
C ARG A 16 -5.56 -24.52 -18.89
N LYS A 17 -5.44 -25.85 -18.92
CA LYS A 17 -6.38 -26.90 -18.45
C LYS A 17 -7.36 -26.47 -17.35
N SER A 18 -8.66 -26.78 -17.55
CA SER A 18 -9.74 -26.59 -16.57
C SER A 18 -9.93 -27.80 -15.64
N ASN A 19 -10.41 -27.56 -14.41
CA ASN A 19 -10.90 -28.54 -13.41
C ASN A 19 -9.84 -29.32 -12.63
N LEU A 20 -9.10 -28.64 -11.73
CA LEU A 20 -8.22 -29.30 -10.76
C LEU A 20 -9.02 -29.78 -9.54
N LYS A 21 -9.60 -30.97 -9.65
CA LYS A 21 -10.27 -31.64 -8.52
C LYS A 21 -9.23 -32.30 -7.62
N VAL A 22 -9.23 -31.94 -6.34
CA VAL A 22 -8.31 -32.50 -5.34
C VAL A 22 -9.08 -33.13 -4.19
N LYS A 23 -8.44 -34.13 -3.57
CA LYS A 23 -8.85 -34.67 -2.26
C LYS A 23 -7.79 -34.26 -1.24
N VAL A 24 -8.22 -33.56 -0.21
CA VAL A 24 -7.35 -33.06 0.85
C VAL A 24 -7.69 -33.78 2.15
N ASP A 25 -6.69 -34.47 2.70
CA ASP A 25 -6.81 -35.26 3.93
C ASP A 25 -6.52 -34.36 5.15
N LEU A 26 -7.49 -34.25 6.05
CA LEU A 26 -7.31 -33.59 7.34
C LEU A 26 -6.88 -34.60 8.41
N TYR A 27 -5.86 -34.25 9.20
CA TYR A 27 -5.49 -35.01 10.38
C TYR A 27 -6.53 -34.88 11.48
N ASN A 28 -6.36 -35.66 12.56
CA ASN A 28 -7.36 -35.79 13.60
C ASN A 28 -7.69 -34.42 14.25
N TYR A 29 -6.69 -33.64 14.65
CA TYR A 29 -6.93 -32.32 15.24
C TYR A 29 -7.51 -31.31 14.26
N ALA A 30 -7.03 -31.30 13.01
CA ALA A 30 -7.58 -30.44 11.97
C ALA A 30 -9.04 -30.81 11.63
N THR A 31 -9.36 -32.10 11.65
CA THR A 31 -10.73 -32.62 11.49
C THR A 31 -11.63 -32.18 12.64
N GLU A 32 -11.14 -32.29 13.88
CA GLU A 32 -11.85 -31.83 15.07
C GLU A 32 -12.17 -30.33 14.95
N LEU A 33 -11.17 -29.49 14.68
CA LEU A 33 -11.35 -28.05 14.52
C LEU A 33 -12.31 -27.71 13.38
N TYR A 34 -12.16 -28.36 12.22
CA TYR A 34 -13.05 -28.15 11.09
C TYR A 34 -14.51 -28.44 11.44
N ASN A 35 -14.77 -29.54 12.14
CA ASN A 35 -16.12 -29.94 12.53
C ASN A 35 -16.73 -28.95 13.52
N GLU A 36 -15.94 -28.46 14.49
CA GLU A 36 -16.40 -27.40 15.40
C GLU A 36 -16.77 -26.12 14.66
N LEU A 37 -15.89 -25.64 13.80
CA LEU A 37 -16.13 -24.44 13.01
C LEU A 37 -17.33 -24.62 12.06
N SER A 38 -17.56 -25.83 11.57
CA SER A 38 -18.72 -26.14 10.74
C SER A 38 -20.01 -26.10 11.55
N LYS A 39 -19.99 -26.62 12.78
CA LYS A 39 -21.15 -26.63 13.69
C LYS A 39 -21.62 -25.21 14.02
N ILE A 40 -20.69 -24.27 14.20
CA ILE A 40 -21.00 -22.85 14.47
C ILE A 40 -21.12 -22.00 13.19
N GLY A 41 -21.16 -22.61 11.99
CA GLY A 41 -21.42 -21.92 10.72
C GLY A 41 -20.24 -21.13 10.13
N ILE A 42 -19.05 -21.19 10.74
CA ILE A 42 -17.88 -20.44 10.28
C ILE A 42 -17.31 -20.98 8.97
N ILE A 43 -17.37 -22.29 8.74
CA ILE A 43 -16.95 -22.87 7.45
C ILE A 43 -17.82 -22.33 6.31
N GLN A 44 -19.13 -22.17 6.53
CA GLN A 44 -20.01 -21.57 5.52
C GLN A 44 -19.63 -20.10 5.27
N ARG A 45 -19.36 -19.34 6.33
CA ARG A 45 -18.87 -17.96 6.21
C ARG A 45 -17.56 -17.86 5.39
N LEU A 46 -16.62 -18.79 5.52
CA LEU A 46 -15.41 -18.81 4.70
C LEU A 46 -15.70 -18.97 3.20
N LYS A 47 -16.71 -19.78 2.85
CA LYS A 47 -17.16 -19.98 1.47
C LYS A 47 -17.82 -18.72 0.90
N ASP A 48 -18.52 -17.97 1.75
CA ASP A 48 -19.23 -16.75 1.35
C ASP A 48 -18.30 -15.51 1.31
N THR A 49 -17.16 -15.57 1.98
CA THR A 49 -16.20 -14.46 2.09
C THR A 49 -15.27 -14.44 0.88
N PRO A 50 -15.29 -13.41 0.03
CA PRO A 50 -14.41 -13.32 -1.13
C PRO A 50 -12.94 -13.14 -0.71
N GLN A 51 -12.03 -13.84 -1.38
CA GLN A 51 -10.59 -13.79 -1.08
C GLN A 51 -10.04 -12.38 -1.17
N LEU A 52 -10.39 -11.65 -2.23
CA LEU A 52 -9.88 -10.32 -2.53
C LEU A 52 -10.81 -9.18 -2.08
N GLY A 53 -11.86 -9.49 -1.31
CA GLY A 53 -12.75 -8.49 -0.73
C GLY A 53 -13.36 -7.58 -1.79
N VAL A 54 -13.02 -6.30 -1.70
CA VAL A 54 -13.52 -5.25 -2.60
C VAL A 54 -12.90 -5.29 -4.00
N ILE A 55 -11.80 -6.00 -4.25
CA ILE A 55 -11.17 -6.00 -5.57
C ILE A 55 -12.12 -6.62 -6.61
N ARG A 56 -12.28 -5.96 -7.77
CA ARG A 56 -13.15 -6.47 -8.83
C ARG A 56 -12.49 -7.64 -9.54
N VAL A 57 -13.14 -8.81 -9.47
CA VAL A 57 -12.68 -10.05 -10.10
C VAL A 57 -13.75 -10.56 -11.08
N PRO A 58 -13.37 -10.99 -12.30
CA PRO A 58 -14.25 -11.67 -13.23
C PRO A 58 -14.99 -12.83 -12.54
N LYS A 59 -16.30 -12.97 -12.77
CA LYS A 59 -17.16 -13.92 -12.01
C LYS A 59 -16.60 -15.35 -12.00
N ASN A 60 -16.01 -15.79 -13.11
CA ASN A 60 -15.42 -17.11 -13.30
C ASN A 60 -14.09 -17.34 -12.57
N LEU A 61 -13.39 -16.27 -12.16
CA LEU A 61 -12.10 -16.34 -11.45
C LEU A 61 -12.24 -16.01 -9.96
N ARG A 62 -13.47 -15.78 -9.48
CA ARG A 62 -13.71 -15.48 -8.07
C ARG A 62 -13.31 -16.67 -7.21
N LYS A 63 -12.56 -16.37 -6.15
CA LYS A 63 -12.18 -17.30 -5.10
C LYS A 63 -12.71 -16.79 -3.77
N SER A 64 -13.17 -17.70 -2.94
CA SER A 64 -13.51 -17.50 -1.55
C SER A 64 -12.28 -17.70 -0.65
N ARG A 65 -12.38 -17.29 0.61
CA ARG A 65 -11.39 -17.63 1.64
C ARG A 65 -11.29 -19.14 1.82
N PHE A 66 -12.41 -19.87 1.66
CA PHE A 66 -12.41 -21.33 1.69
C PHE A 66 -11.57 -21.94 0.57
N ASP A 67 -11.71 -21.49 -0.68
CA ASP A 67 -10.89 -21.97 -1.81
C ASP A 67 -9.39 -21.79 -1.51
N TYR A 68 -9.04 -20.63 -0.96
CA TYR A 68 -7.67 -20.29 -0.57
C TYR A 68 -7.13 -21.17 0.57
N THR A 69 -7.95 -21.48 1.58
CA THR A 69 -7.60 -22.40 2.66
C THR A 69 -7.37 -23.82 2.12
N VAL A 70 -8.26 -24.31 1.24
CA VAL A 70 -8.12 -25.66 0.67
C VAL A 70 -6.86 -25.78 -0.21
N LEU A 71 -6.50 -24.73 -0.97
CA LEU A 71 -5.25 -24.71 -1.74
C LEU A 71 -4.01 -24.86 -0.84
N GLN A 72 -3.96 -24.15 0.27
CA GLN A 72 -2.84 -24.23 1.23
C GLN A 72 -2.75 -25.63 1.84
N LEU A 73 -3.89 -26.20 2.26
CA LEU A 73 -3.93 -27.57 2.81
C LEU A 73 -3.48 -28.61 1.76
N TYR A 74 -3.89 -28.43 0.50
CA TYR A 74 -3.42 -29.27 -0.60
C TYR A 74 -1.90 -29.18 -0.79
N PHE A 75 -1.32 -27.98 -0.73
CA PHE A 75 0.13 -27.82 -0.80
C PHE A 75 0.87 -28.44 0.38
N HIS A 76 0.35 -28.33 1.61
CA HIS A 76 0.90 -29.06 2.75
C HIS A 76 0.90 -30.58 2.52
N GLN A 77 -0.18 -31.13 1.94
CA GLN A 77 -0.24 -32.54 1.56
C GLN A 77 0.78 -32.92 0.48
N LEU A 78 0.99 -32.06 -0.53
CA LEU A 78 2.02 -32.27 -1.55
C LEU A 78 3.43 -32.26 -0.95
N ILE A 79 3.75 -31.26 -0.13
CA ILE A 79 5.05 -31.14 0.53
C ILE A 79 5.29 -32.35 1.43
N LYS A 80 4.28 -32.74 2.23
CA LYS A 80 4.39 -33.92 3.09
C LYS A 80 4.72 -35.17 2.27
N LYS A 81 3.98 -35.42 1.18
CA LYS A 81 4.13 -36.67 0.42
C LYS A 81 5.47 -36.76 -0.32
N ASN A 82 6.03 -35.63 -0.76
CA ASN A 82 7.13 -35.66 -1.72
C ASN A 82 8.44 -35.03 -1.21
N LEU A 83 8.40 -34.16 -0.20
CA LEU A 83 9.56 -33.37 0.24
C LEU A 83 9.97 -33.60 1.69
N GLN A 84 9.30 -34.47 2.45
CA GLN A 84 9.54 -34.64 3.90
C GLN A 84 11.01 -34.88 4.27
N THR A 85 11.76 -35.64 3.48
CA THR A 85 13.17 -35.96 3.72
C THR A 85 14.13 -34.82 3.38
N LYS A 86 13.61 -33.71 2.83
CA LYS A 86 14.36 -32.51 2.45
C LYS A 86 14.13 -31.34 3.41
N LEU A 87 13.19 -31.48 4.34
CA LEU A 87 12.85 -30.46 5.32
C LEU A 87 13.71 -30.59 6.57
N GLU A 88 13.88 -29.48 7.29
CA GLU A 88 14.54 -29.45 8.60
C GLU A 88 13.80 -30.33 9.63
N LEU A 89 12.47 -30.24 9.66
CA LEU A 89 11.61 -31.12 10.46
C LEU A 89 10.59 -31.81 9.55
N THR A 90 10.38 -33.11 9.78
CA THR A 90 9.33 -33.86 9.10
C THR A 90 7.96 -33.44 9.60
N TYR A 91 6.92 -33.62 8.78
CA TYR A 91 5.54 -33.31 9.18
C TYR A 91 5.05 -34.20 10.33
N ASN A 92 5.67 -35.36 10.54
CA ASN A 92 5.34 -36.26 11.65
C ASN A 92 6.14 -35.94 12.93
N ASN A 93 7.01 -34.93 12.92
CA ASN A 93 7.80 -34.56 14.08
C ASN A 93 6.86 -34.04 15.19
N PRO A 94 6.93 -34.58 16.43
CA PRO A 94 6.04 -34.20 17.51
C PRO A 94 6.37 -32.81 18.04
N VAL A 95 5.35 -32.01 18.31
CA VAL A 95 5.46 -30.69 18.92
C VAL A 95 5.10 -30.87 20.40
N LYS A 96 5.91 -30.30 21.30
CA LYS A 96 5.68 -30.37 22.75
C LYS A 96 4.98 -29.11 23.22
N ALA A 97 4.18 -29.21 24.27
CA ALA A 97 3.45 -28.08 24.85
C ALA A 97 4.38 -26.90 25.20
N LYS A 98 5.56 -27.21 25.77
CA LYS A 98 6.60 -26.23 26.11
C LYS A 98 7.11 -25.38 24.93
N GLU A 99 6.90 -25.79 23.68
CA GLU A 99 7.26 -24.98 22.51
C GLU A 99 6.44 -23.68 22.46
N PHE A 100 5.25 -23.65 23.08
CA PHE A 100 4.39 -22.47 23.22
C PHE A 100 4.67 -21.66 24.50
N GLY A 101 5.65 -22.06 25.30
CA GLY A 101 5.98 -21.48 26.61
C GLY A 101 5.61 -22.39 27.79
N ASP A 102 6.07 -22.02 28.98
CA ASP A 102 6.03 -22.88 30.17
C ASP A 102 4.61 -23.12 30.72
N ASN A 103 3.67 -22.25 30.39
CA ASN A 103 2.29 -22.30 30.90
C ASN A 103 1.35 -23.16 30.05
N MET A 104 1.79 -23.64 28.88
CA MET A 104 0.94 -24.43 27.98
C MET A 104 0.99 -25.91 28.34
N GLN A 105 -0.17 -26.55 28.41
CA GLN A 105 -0.33 -27.98 28.61
C GLN A 105 -1.32 -28.57 27.62
N TYR A 106 -1.10 -29.82 27.22
CA TYR A 106 -2.11 -30.58 26.49
C TYR A 106 -3.16 -31.12 27.46
N ILE A 107 -4.37 -31.34 26.95
CA ILE A 107 -5.52 -31.83 27.71
C ILE A 107 -5.23 -33.21 28.32
N SER A 108 -4.42 -34.02 27.64
CA SER A 108 -4.02 -35.35 28.07
C SER A 108 -2.56 -35.61 27.73
N GLU A 109 -1.89 -36.42 28.54
CA GLU A 109 -0.51 -36.87 28.30
C GLU A 109 -0.38 -37.76 27.04
N LYS A 110 -1.50 -38.29 26.54
CA LYS A 110 -1.55 -39.07 25.29
C LYS A 110 -1.57 -38.19 24.04
N GLU A 111 -1.80 -36.89 24.19
CA GLU A 111 -1.80 -35.95 23.08
C GLU A 111 -0.38 -35.82 22.53
N ASN A 112 -0.21 -36.15 21.25
CA ASN A 112 1.08 -36.08 20.56
C ASN A 112 0.92 -35.37 19.21
N PRO A 113 0.56 -34.08 19.23
CA PRO A 113 0.34 -33.34 18.00
C PRO A 113 1.66 -33.10 17.27
N THR A 114 1.60 -33.11 15.94
CA THR A 114 2.78 -33.05 15.08
C THR A 114 2.91 -31.70 14.37
N VAL A 115 4.06 -31.44 13.76
CA VAL A 115 4.29 -30.30 12.85
C VAL A 115 3.18 -30.22 11.79
N GLY A 116 2.78 -31.36 11.23
CA GLY A 116 1.71 -31.43 10.23
C GLY A 116 0.35 -31.02 10.79
N ASP A 117 0.04 -31.38 12.04
CA ASP A 117 -1.17 -30.94 12.73
C ASP A 117 -1.14 -29.42 12.93
N MET A 118 -0.02 -28.87 13.41
CA MET A 118 0.14 -27.42 13.61
C MET A 118 -0.06 -26.65 12.31
N LEU A 119 0.51 -27.13 11.21
CA LEU A 119 0.38 -26.49 9.90
C LEU A 119 -1.08 -26.49 9.41
N GLN A 120 -1.79 -27.62 9.49
CA GLN A 120 -3.20 -27.67 9.08
C GLN A 120 -4.11 -26.81 9.98
N ILE A 121 -3.90 -26.85 11.30
CA ILE A 121 -4.63 -26.03 12.26
C ILE A 121 -4.39 -24.55 11.98
N LEU A 122 -3.12 -24.13 11.83
CA LEU A 122 -2.76 -22.74 11.54
C LEU A 122 -3.35 -22.27 10.21
N THR A 123 -3.30 -23.10 9.16
CA THR A 123 -3.93 -22.77 7.87
C THR A 123 -5.42 -22.49 7.99
N ILE A 124 -6.15 -23.27 8.78
CA ILE A 124 -7.58 -23.05 9.03
C ILE A 124 -7.77 -21.79 9.88
N ALA A 125 -7.12 -21.74 11.05
CA ALA A 125 -7.28 -20.68 12.06
C ALA A 125 -6.92 -19.28 11.52
N TYR A 126 -5.86 -19.19 10.70
CA TYR A 126 -5.40 -17.93 10.12
C TYR A 126 -6.46 -17.27 9.23
N ASN A 127 -7.33 -18.06 8.56
CA ASN A 127 -8.29 -17.52 7.59
C ASN A 127 -9.67 -17.18 8.19
N LEU A 128 -9.94 -17.54 9.46
CA LEU A 128 -11.29 -17.45 10.06
C LEU A 128 -11.80 -16.02 10.17
N GLY A 129 -10.96 -15.09 10.63
CA GLY A 129 -11.41 -13.79 11.11
C GLY A 129 -11.54 -12.69 10.05
N HIS A 130 -11.44 -13.00 8.76
CA HIS A 130 -11.61 -11.98 7.72
C HIS A 130 -13.06 -11.46 7.65
N PHE A 131 -13.21 -10.14 7.51
CA PHE A 131 -14.47 -9.53 7.08
C PHE A 131 -14.74 -9.81 5.60
N TYR A 132 -15.99 -9.65 5.16
CA TYR A 132 -16.36 -9.77 3.75
C TYR A 132 -15.53 -8.87 2.83
N ASN A 133 -15.29 -7.62 3.24
CA ASN A 133 -14.46 -6.66 2.51
C ASN A 133 -12.97 -6.73 2.88
N THR A 134 -12.55 -7.81 3.54
CA THR A 134 -11.17 -8.14 3.91
C THR A 134 -10.41 -6.95 4.51
N PHE A 135 -9.26 -6.57 3.94
CA PHE A 135 -8.39 -5.52 4.46
C PHE A 135 -9.03 -4.13 4.42
N THR A 136 -9.98 -3.88 3.52
CA THR A 136 -10.69 -2.58 3.48
C THR A 136 -11.58 -2.39 4.70
N ALA A 137 -12.26 -3.45 5.16
CA ALA A 137 -13.02 -3.43 6.40
C ALA A 137 -12.10 -3.40 7.62
N SER A 138 -11.04 -4.21 7.65
CA SER A 138 -10.06 -4.16 8.76
C SER A 138 -9.45 -2.77 8.93
N ARG A 139 -9.13 -2.09 7.82
CA ARG A 139 -8.64 -0.71 7.84
C ARG A 139 -9.68 0.23 8.47
N ALA A 140 -10.95 0.09 8.09
CA ALA A 140 -12.02 0.88 8.69
C ALA A 140 -12.18 0.65 10.20
N VAL A 141 -12.01 -0.58 10.69
CA VAL A 141 -12.04 -0.90 12.12
C VAL A 141 -10.91 -0.19 12.85
N VAL A 142 -9.68 -0.28 12.35
CA VAL A 142 -8.52 0.41 12.95
C VAL A 142 -8.75 1.92 13.00
N MET A 143 -9.16 2.52 11.88
CA MET A 143 -9.43 3.96 11.79
C MET A 143 -10.55 4.40 12.75
N LEU A 144 -11.64 3.63 12.84
CA LEU A 144 -12.74 3.94 13.75
C LEU A 144 -12.31 3.81 15.21
N ALA A 145 -11.47 2.82 15.56
CA ALA A 145 -10.93 2.67 16.90
C ALA A 145 -9.96 3.81 17.27
N GLU A 146 -9.28 4.44 16.31
CA GLU A 146 -8.49 5.64 16.57
C GLU A 146 -9.35 6.88 16.77
N GLU A 147 -10.45 7.01 16.01
CA GLU A 147 -11.31 8.19 16.00
C GLU A 147 -12.43 8.15 17.05
N ASN A 148 -12.76 6.97 17.59
CA ASN A 148 -13.86 6.76 18.52
C ASN A 148 -13.44 5.84 19.68
N VAL A 149 -13.31 6.44 20.88
CA VAL A 149 -12.88 5.75 22.11
C VAL A 149 -13.87 4.66 22.55
N ASP A 150 -15.18 4.88 22.39
CA ASP A 150 -16.19 3.88 22.75
C ASP A 150 -16.06 2.63 21.87
N PHE A 151 -15.90 2.81 20.56
CA PHE A 151 -15.68 1.70 19.63
C PHE A 151 -14.34 1.01 19.90
N ARG A 152 -13.28 1.76 20.22
CA ARG A 152 -11.99 1.20 20.63
C ARG A 152 -12.16 0.27 21.83
N ASN A 153 -12.85 0.73 22.87
CA ASN A 153 -13.08 -0.06 24.07
C ASN A 153 -13.92 -1.31 23.78
N LYS A 154 -14.90 -1.23 22.88
CA LYS A 154 -15.67 -2.41 22.42
C LYS A 154 -14.79 -3.46 21.75
N LEU A 155 -13.85 -3.06 20.91
CA LEU A 155 -12.89 -3.99 20.33
C LEU A 155 -11.98 -4.58 21.40
N LEU A 156 -11.38 -3.76 22.26
CA LEU A 156 -10.43 -4.21 23.29
C LEU A 156 -11.05 -5.15 24.32
N ASN A 157 -12.33 -4.93 24.65
CA ASN A 157 -13.09 -5.73 25.61
C ASN A 157 -13.95 -6.81 24.93
N SER A 158 -13.73 -7.10 23.65
CA SER A 158 -14.49 -8.13 22.93
C SER A 158 -14.13 -9.57 23.35
N SER A 159 -13.06 -9.71 24.14
CA SER A 159 -12.61 -10.94 24.79
C SER A 159 -12.28 -10.64 26.25
N ASN A 160 -12.48 -11.63 27.12
CA ASN A 160 -12.05 -11.58 28.52
C ASN A 160 -10.55 -11.91 28.69
N SER A 161 -9.86 -12.32 27.63
CA SER A 161 -8.44 -12.69 27.67
C SER A 161 -7.55 -11.45 27.75
N HIS A 162 -6.68 -11.41 28.77
CA HIS A 162 -5.65 -10.38 28.86
C HIS A 162 -4.69 -10.42 27.66
N ARG A 163 -4.33 -11.62 27.18
CA ARG A 163 -3.48 -11.79 25.99
C ARG A 163 -4.12 -11.19 24.74
N PHE A 164 -5.44 -11.34 24.60
CA PHE A 164 -6.19 -10.73 23.50
C PHE A 164 -6.08 -9.22 23.56
N ARG A 165 -6.34 -8.63 24.74
CA ARG A 165 -6.29 -7.18 24.93
C ARG A 165 -4.92 -6.61 24.59
N VAL A 166 -3.84 -7.23 25.07
CA VAL A 166 -2.47 -6.81 24.77
C VAL A 166 -2.19 -6.88 23.26
N ALA A 167 -2.57 -7.97 22.60
CA ALA A 167 -2.41 -8.11 21.15
C ALA A 167 -3.23 -7.06 20.37
N ALA A 168 -4.46 -6.79 20.81
CA ALA A 168 -5.32 -5.78 20.20
C ALA A 168 -4.77 -4.37 20.37
N GLU A 169 -4.24 -4.02 21.56
CA GLU A 169 -3.60 -2.74 21.82
C GLU A 169 -2.34 -2.53 20.97
N SER A 170 -1.49 -3.55 20.82
CA SER A 170 -0.33 -3.53 19.92
C SER A 170 -0.74 -3.31 18.46
N LEU A 171 -1.70 -4.08 17.94
CA LEU A 171 -2.13 -3.94 16.54
C LEU A 171 -2.78 -2.57 16.27
N LEU A 172 -3.51 -2.00 17.24
CA LEU A 172 -4.08 -0.66 17.10
C LEU A 172 -3.00 0.42 17.16
N SER A 173 -2.03 0.33 18.09
CA SER A 173 -0.95 1.32 18.20
C SER A 173 -0.06 1.34 16.95
N GLU A 174 0.13 0.17 16.33
CA GLU A 174 0.83 0.02 15.06
C GLU A 174 -0.04 0.32 13.83
N GLN A 175 -1.34 0.57 13.98
CA GLN A 175 -2.31 0.67 12.89
C GLN A 175 -2.31 -0.55 11.93
N ASN A 176 -2.04 -1.75 12.45
CA ASN A 176 -1.79 -2.95 11.66
C ASN A 176 -3.09 -3.64 11.25
N TYR A 177 -3.80 -3.05 10.29
CA TYR A 177 -5.04 -3.60 9.76
C TYR A 177 -4.86 -4.92 8.99
N HIS A 178 -3.64 -5.23 8.54
CA HIS A 178 -3.34 -6.49 7.85
C HIS A 178 -3.45 -7.70 8.79
N ARG A 179 -3.09 -7.54 10.08
CA ARG A 179 -3.16 -8.62 11.08
C ARG A 179 -4.42 -8.61 11.94
N LEU A 180 -5.29 -7.59 11.86
CA LEU A 180 -6.54 -7.50 12.64
C LEU A 180 -7.44 -8.75 12.52
N HIS A 181 -7.45 -9.41 11.35
CA HIS A 181 -8.24 -10.62 11.15
C HIS A 181 -7.83 -11.76 12.11
N LEU A 182 -6.60 -11.78 12.62
CA LEU A 182 -6.15 -12.77 13.60
C LEU A 182 -6.82 -12.58 14.95
N LEU A 183 -7.11 -11.33 15.37
CA LEU A 183 -7.91 -11.07 16.56
C LEU A 183 -9.32 -11.63 16.37
N ASN A 184 -9.94 -11.39 15.23
CA ASN A 184 -11.26 -11.94 14.94
C ASN A 184 -11.24 -13.48 14.91
N SER A 185 -10.15 -14.11 14.43
CA SER A 185 -9.97 -15.55 14.53
C SER A 185 -9.95 -16.03 15.98
N LEU A 186 -9.26 -15.33 16.89
CA LEU A 186 -9.29 -15.64 18.33
C LEU A 186 -10.71 -15.54 18.89
N LEU A 187 -11.46 -14.49 18.57
CA LEU A 187 -12.86 -14.34 19.02
C LEU A 187 -13.77 -15.46 18.50
N VAL A 188 -13.51 -15.97 17.29
CA VAL A 188 -14.20 -17.16 16.78
C VAL A 188 -13.84 -18.38 17.61
N LEU A 189 -12.55 -18.61 17.84
CA LEU A 189 -12.07 -19.79 18.57
C LEU A 189 -12.54 -19.81 20.02
N GLU A 190 -12.67 -18.66 20.68
CA GLU A 190 -13.25 -18.54 22.04
C GLU A 190 -14.72 -19.00 22.13
N ARG A 191 -15.43 -19.04 21.00
CA ARG A 191 -16.83 -19.50 20.93
C ARG A 191 -16.95 -20.95 20.48
N CYS A 192 -15.84 -21.61 20.17
CA CYS A 192 -15.79 -23.06 20.00
C CYS A 192 -15.80 -23.75 21.37
N ASP A 193 -15.98 -25.07 21.37
CA ASP A 193 -15.83 -25.87 22.57
C ASP A 193 -14.37 -25.85 23.07
N GLN A 194 -14.15 -25.21 24.23
CA GLN A 194 -12.81 -25.04 24.82
C GLN A 194 -12.24 -26.34 25.41
N SER A 195 -13.03 -27.41 25.51
CA SER A 195 -12.52 -28.72 25.94
C SER A 195 -11.82 -29.50 24.83
N LYS A 196 -11.65 -28.91 23.65
CA LYS A 196 -11.05 -29.58 22.47
C LYS A 196 -9.61 -29.17 22.27
N GLN A 197 -8.74 -30.17 22.15
CA GLN A 197 -7.30 -29.94 22.00
C GLN A 197 -6.98 -29.10 20.76
N SER A 198 -7.70 -29.31 19.66
CA SER A 198 -7.51 -28.55 18.42
C SER A 198 -7.87 -27.06 18.54
N VAL A 199 -8.84 -26.71 19.39
CA VAL A 199 -9.24 -25.31 19.65
C VAL A 199 -8.16 -24.59 20.46
N ILE A 200 -7.67 -25.23 21.52
CA ILE A 200 -6.56 -24.70 22.34
C ILE A 200 -5.31 -24.51 21.47
N LEU A 201 -4.93 -25.52 20.68
CA LEU A 201 -3.78 -25.41 19.77
C LEU A 201 -3.95 -24.28 18.76
N ALA A 202 -5.16 -24.10 18.20
CA ALA A 202 -5.43 -23.02 17.28
C ALA A 202 -5.23 -21.64 17.93
N GLN A 203 -5.72 -21.44 19.15
CA GLN A 203 -5.52 -20.18 19.87
C GLN A 203 -4.04 -19.92 20.16
N GLU A 204 -3.33 -20.92 20.67
CA GLU A 204 -1.89 -20.80 20.99
C GLU A 204 -1.04 -20.53 19.75
N LEU A 205 -1.34 -21.19 18.62
CA LEU A 205 -0.67 -20.93 17.35
C LEU A 205 -0.91 -19.49 16.86
N ILE A 206 -2.13 -18.96 16.98
CA ILE A 206 -2.42 -17.58 16.58
C ILE A 206 -1.71 -16.57 17.50
N TYR A 207 -1.70 -16.79 18.82
CA TYR A 207 -0.95 -15.93 19.73
C TYR A 207 0.56 -15.99 19.49
N ALA A 208 1.12 -17.19 19.30
CA ALA A 208 2.52 -17.37 18.97
C ALA A 208 2.86 -16.68 17.63
N TYR A 209 1.99 -16.76 16.63
CA TYR A 209 2.19 -16.10 15.34
C TYR A 209 2.10 -14.57 15.42
N LEU A 210 1.18 -14.04 16.24
CA LEU A 210 1.10 -12.60 16.50
C LEU A 210 2.38 -12.09 17.16
N ASN A 211 2.96 -12.87 18.07
CA ASN A 211 4.20 -12.58 18.79
C ASN A 211 5.43 -13.27 18.18
N GLU A 212 5.43 -13.54 16.87
CA GLU A 212 6.50 -14.31 16.22
C GLU A 212 7.91 -13.74 16.47
N ASN A 213 8.03 -12.41 16.62
CA ASN A 213 9.31 -11.75 16.89
C ASN A 213 9.95 -12.14 18.23
N SER A 214 9.20 -12.73 19.16
CA SER A 214 9.75 -13.22 20.44
C SER A 214 10.13 -14.72 20.40
N ILE A 215 9.97 -15.38 19.25
CA ILE A 215 10.24 -16.81 19.10
C ILE A 215 11.66 -16.99 18.55
N SER A 216 12.43 -17.89 19.16
CA SER A 216 13.79 -18.22 18.72
C SER A 216 13.79 -18.86 17.32
N ASP A 217 14.74 -18.44 16.47
CA ASP A 217 14.90 -18.93 15.10
C ASP A 217 15.12 -20.45 15.01
N GLY A 218 15.71 -21.06 16.05
CA GLY A 218 15.92 -22.51 16.11
C GLY A 218 14.74 -23.32 16.68
N SER A 219 13.61 -22.68 17.01
CA SER A 219 12.45 -23.36 17.58
C SER A 219 11.60 -24.08 16.54
N LYS A 220 10.83 -25.10 16.96
CA LYS A 220 9.90 -25.79 16.06
C LYS A 220 8.81 -24.86 15.53
N LEU A 221 8.35 -23.91 16.36
CA LEU A 221 7.35 -22.92 15.95
C LEU A 221 7.89 -22.00 14.84
N HIS A 222 9.15 -21.58 14.93
CA HIS A 222 9.77 -20.80 13.85
C HIS A 222 9.77 -21.59 12.53
N PHE A 223 10.18 -22.86 12.56
CA PHE A 223 10.11 -23.74 11.39
C PHE A 223 8.67 -23.85 10.84
N ILE A 224 7.68 -24.11 11.71
CA ILE A 224 6.27 -24.20 11.32
C ILE A 224 5.81 -22.91 10.63
N PHE A 225 6.16 -21.74 11.17
CA PHE A 225 5.78 -20.45 10.60
C PHE A 225 6.50 -20.15 9.27
N LYS A 226 7.75 -20.57 9.12
CA LYS A 226 8.49 -20.50 7.85
C LYS A 226 7.82 -21.32 6.75
N VAL A 227 7.47 -22.58 7.03
CA VAL A 227 6.77 -23.46 6.08
C VAL A 227 5.38 -22.90 5.76
N PHE A 228 4.61 -22.49 6.78
CA PHE A 228 3.30 -21.87 6.61
C PHE A 228 3.36 -20.62 5.72
N ARG A 229 4.30 -19.69 5.96
CA ARG A 229 4.49 -18.49 5.13
C ARG A 229 4.80 -18.83 3.69
N SER A 230 5.67 -19.81 3.45
CA SER A 230 6.02 -20.25 2.09
C SER A 230 4.81 -20.80 1.35
N VAL A 231 4.03 -21.68 1.99
CA VAL A 231 2.79 -22.22 1.41
C VAL A 231 1.75 -21.13 1.16
N ARG A 232 1.53 -20.24 2.13
CA ARG A 232 0.64 -19.09 2.01
C ARG A 232 1.04 -18.19 0.84
N ASN A 233 2.34 -17.91 0.71
CA ASN A 233 2.88 -17.03 -0.33
C ASN A 233 2.67 -17.60 -1.73
N VAL A 234 3.07 -18.86 -1.96
CA VAL A 234 2.84 -19.53 -3.23
C VAL A 234 1.35 -19.62 -3.55
N SER A 235 0.50 -19.88 -2.54
CA SER A 235 -0.95 -19.98 -2.72
C SER A 235 -1.58 -18.69 -3.22
N TYR A 236 -1.24 -17.52 -2.62
CA TYR A 236 -1.90 -16.28 -3.03
C TYR A 236 -1.37 -15.85 -4.40
N ILE A 237 -0.06 -15.98 -4.63
CA ILE A 237 0.55 -15.67 -5.92
C ILE A 237 -0.09 -16.50 -7.03
N ALA A 238 -0.27 -17.81 -6.82
CA ALA A 238 -0.82 -18.69 -7.83
C ALA A 238 -2.28 -18.37 -8.20
N TYR A 239 -3.08 -17.91 -7.24
CA TYR A 239 -4.46 -17.46 -7.52
C TYR A 239 -4.50 -16.06 -8.11
N ASP A 240 -3.72 -15.13 -7.57
CA ASP A 240 -3.82 -13.73 -7.96
C ASP A 240 -3.17 -13.46 -9.32
N LEU A 241 -2.17 -14.24 -9.73
CA LEU A 241 -1.65 -14.19 -11.10
C LEU A 241 -2.70 -14.57 -12.15
N GLN A 242 -3.75 -15.32 -11.79
CA GLN A 242 -4.82 -15.63 -12.73
C GLN A 242 -5.68 -14.41 -13.05
N ILE A 243 -5.79 -13.46 -12.12
CA ILE A 243 -6.54 -12.22 -12.29
C ILE A 243 -5.65 -11.07 -12.77
N ALA A 244 -4.36 -11.08 -12.43
CA ALA A 244 -3.42 -10.03 -12.80
C ALA A 244 -3.21 -9.99 -14.32
N ASN A 245 -2.93 -8.80 -14.84
CA ASN A 245 -2.49 -8.63 -16.22
C ASN A 245 -0.95 -8.74 -16.28
N MET A 246 -0.44 -9.95 -16.07
CA MET A 246 0.99 -10.23 -16.00
C MET A 246 1.38 -11.37 -16.96
N PRO A 247 2.62 -11.38 -17.49
CA PRO A 247 3.09 -12.43 -18.39
C PRO A 247 3.48 -13.74 -17.66
N ILE A 248 3.31 -13.79 -16.34
CA ILE A 248 3.71 -14.92 -15.49
C ILE A 248 2.47 -15.57 -14.89
N THR A 249 2.43 -16.90 -14.86
CA THR A 249 1.41 -17.67 -14.15
C THR A 249 2.07 -18.88 -13.47
N ILE A 250 1.47 -19.36 -12.39
CA ILE A 250 1.84 -20.65 -11.79
C ILE A 250 0.79 -21.67 -12.21
N ASP A 251 1.19 -22.68 -12.97
CA ASP A 251 0.31 -23.76 -13.40
C ASP A 251 0.10 -24.76 -12.25
N LEU A 252 -0.99 -24.57 -11.52
CA LEU A 252 -1.37 -25.47 -10.42
C LEU A 252 -1.72 -26.90 -10.87
N CYS A 253 -2.05 -27.10 -12.15
CA CYS A 253 -2.29 -28.43 -12.71
C CYS A 253 -0.98 -29.19 -12.93
N ASN A 254 0.15 -28.49 -13.05
CA ASN A 254 1.47 -29.12 -13.12
C ASN A 254 2.05 -29.31 -11.72
N LYS A 255 1.67 -30.42 -11.09
CA LYS A 255 2.13 -30.80 -9.74
C LYS A 255 3.66 -30.87 -9.64
N GLU A 256 4.35 -31.35 -10.66
CA GLU A 256 5.81 -31.49 -10.65
C GLU A 256 6.48 -30.11 -10.58
N SER A 257 6.05 -29.16 -11.41
CA SER A 257 6.57 -27.79 -11.37
C SER A 257 6.30 -27.08 -10.04
N VAL A 258 5.12 -27.29 -9.46
CA VAL A 258 4.80 -26.76 -8.12
C VAL A 258 5.72 -27.37 -7.04
N LEU A 259 6.00 -28.67 -7.12
CA LEU A 259 6.91 -29.35 -6.19
C LEU A 259 8.35 -28.87 -6.32
N ILE A 260 8.84 -28.59 -7.55
CA ILE A 260 10.15 -27.97 -7.76
C ILE A 260 10.23 -26.63 -7.03
N LEU A 261 9.23 -25.77 -7.18
CA LEU A 261 9.21 -24.48 -6.49
C LEU A 261 9.26 -24.64 -4.95
N PHE A 262 8.48 -25.57 -4.39
CA PHE A 262 8.54 -25.82 -2.94
C PHE A 262 9.85 -26.48 -2.49
N HIS A 263 10.46 -27.31 -3.32
CA HIS A 263 11.78 -27.87 -3.04
C HIS A 263 12.81 -26.75 -2.91
N GLU A 264 12.84 -25.80 -3.85
CA GLU A 264 13.74 -24.64 -3.78
C GLU A 264 13.47 -23.71 -2.59
N LEU A 265 12.21 -23.57 -2.17
CA LEU A 265 11.84 -22.72 -1.04
C LEU A 265 12.11 -23.34 0.33
N LEU A 266 12.06 -24.67 0.45
CA LEU A 266 11.97 -25.35 1.75
C LEU A 266 13.10 -26.36 2.02
N SER A 267 13.81 -26.82 0.99
CA SER A 267 14.89 -27.81 1.15
C SER A 267 16.04 -27.24 1.97
N ILE A 268 16.52 -27.97 2.97
CA ILE A 268 17.73 -27.61 3.74
C ILE A 268 19.01 -27.78 2.93
N TYR A 269 18.94 -28.45 1.78
CA TYR A 269 20.07 -28.70 0.89
C TYR A 269 20.26 -27.61 -0.16
N ASN A 270 19.34 -26.65 -0.26
CA ASN A 270 19.34 -25.60 -1.27
C ASN A 270 19.63 -24.23 -0.66
N ASP A 271 20.27 -23.35 -1.43
CA ASP A 271 20.21 -21.92 -1.14
C ASP A 271 18.80 -21.41 -1.49
N GLN A 272 18.02 -21.10 -0.46
CA GLN A 272 16.63 -20.66 -0.59
C GLN A 272 16.51 -19.19 -1.04
N LEU A 273 17.61 -18.42 -1.04
CA LEU A 273 17.59 -16.99 -1.30
C LEU A 273 17.08 -16.62 -2.71
N PRO A 274 17.50 -17.30 -3.81
CA PRO A 274 16.99 -16.99 -5.15
C PRO A 274 15.47 -17.22 -5.27
N ALA A 275 14.97 -18.34 -4.73
CA ALA A 275 13.55 -18.65 -4.75
C ALA A 275 12.73 -17.65 -3.92
N ASN A 276 13.23 -17.29 -2.73
CA ASN A 276 12.61 -16.25 -1.90
C ASN A 276 12.56 -14.89 -2.61
N ARG A 277 13.65 -14.49 -3.30
CA ARG A 277 13.69 -13.25 -4.09
C ARG A 277 12.71 -13.28 -5.26
N LEU A 278 12.56 -14.42 -5.94
CA LEU A 278 11.58 -14.59 -7.01
C LEU A 278 10.14 -14.38 -6.48
N ILE A 279 9.78 -15.09 -5.41
CA ILE A 279 8.47 -14.97 -4.77
C ILE A 279 8.21 -13.55 -4.27
N ALA A 280 9.19 -12.91 -3.64
CA ALA A 280 9.07 -11.51 -3.20
C ALA A 280 8.89 -10.53 -4.37
N SER A 281 9.59 -10.76 -5.49
CA SER A 281 9.49 -9.91 -6.68
C SER A 281 8.11 -10.04 -7.33
N ILE A 282 7.60 -11.26 -7.49
CA ILE A 282 6.23 -11.49 -7.99
C ILE A 282 5.20 -10.87 -7.03
N GLY A 283 5.37 -11.06 -5.73
CA GLY A 283 4.53 -10.45 -4.71
C GLY A 283 4.47 -8.92 -4.83
N LYS A 284 5.62 -8.26 -4.99
CA LYS A 284 5.70 -6.81 -5.23
C LYS A 284 4.95 -6.40 -6.51
N MET A 285 5.09 -7.15 -7.61
CA MET A 285 4.37 -6.86 -8.85
C MET A 285 2.86 -6.98 -8.68
N LEU A 286 2.38 -8.00 -7.95
CA LEU A 286 0.96 -8.14 -7.60
C LEU A 286 0.50 -7.00 -6.69
N ASP A 287 1.32 -6.60 -5.72
CA ASP A 287 1.06 -5.44 -4.89
C ASP A 287 0.86 -4.20 -5.74
N ASP A 288 1.74 -3.91 -6.70
CA ASP A 288 1.62 -2.71 -7.54
C ASP A 288 0.47 -2.78 -8.58
N THR A 289 0.13 -3.98 -9.08
CA THR A 289 -0.82 -4.14 -10.20
C THR A 289 -2.24 -4.53 -9.79
N VAL A 290 -2.41 -5.20 -8.65
CA VAL A 290 -3.71 -5.72 -8.17
C VAL A 290 -4.15 -5.00 -6.90
N TYR A 291 -3.29 -4.98 -5.87
CA TYR A 291 -3.67 -4.54 -4.53
C TYR A 291 -3.58 -3.02 -4.33
N ASN A 292 -2.48 -2.45 -4.79
CA ASN A 292 -2.08 -1.06 -4.62
C ASN A 292 -2.01 -0.32 -5.96
N GLU A 293 -2.68 -0.85 -7.00
CA GLU A 293 -2.94 -0.07 -8.21
C GLU A 293 -3.49 1.28 -7.77
N ASN A 294 -2.82 2.36 -8.16
CA ASN A 294 -2.96 3.66 -7.51
C ASN A 294 -4.44 4.12 -7.49
N SER A 295 -5.16 3.90 -8.59
CA SER A 295 -6.57 4.28 -8.68
C SER A 295 -7.45 3.47 -7.73
N ASN A 296 -7.17 2.18 -7.56
CA ASN A 296 -7.85 1.27 -6.65
C ASN A 296 -7.59 1.60 -5.18
N ALA A 297 -6.34 1.87 -4.80
CA ALA A 297 -5.99 2.15 -3.41
C ALA A 297 -6.72 3.39 -2.85
N ILE A 298 -6.86 4.45 -3.66
CA ILE A 298 -7.72 5.61 -3.33
C ILE A 298 -9.18 5.16 -3.13
N CYS A 299 -9.71 4.32 -4.03
CA CYS A 299 -11.08 3.85 -3.95
C CYS A 299 -11.33 3.03 -2.69
N TYR A 300 -10.42 2.13 -2.33
CA TYR A 300 -10.56 1.24 -1.17
C TYR A 300 -10.47 2.04 0.13
N TYR A 301 -9.52 2.97 0.23
CA TYR A 301 -9.46 3.89 1.37
C TYR A 301 -10.75 4.70 1.53
N ARG A 302 -11.33 5.21 0.44
CA ARG A 302 -12.61 5.93 0.49
C ARG A 302 -13.76 5.05 0.97
N ILE A 303 -13.77 3.76 0.64
CA ILE A 303 -14.73 2.81 1.22
C ILE A 303 -14.51 2.71 2.73
N SER A 304 -13.27 2.56 3.19
CA SER A 304 -12.96 2.55 4.63
C SER A 304 -13.43 3.83 5.33
N ARG A 305 -13.12 5.03 4.79
CA ARG A 305 -13.62 6.30 5.33
C ARG A 305 -15.13 6.40 5.32
N LYS A 306 -15.80 5.89 4.28
CA LYS A 306 -17.27 5.86 4.24
C LYS A 306 -17.84 5.01 5.38
N ILE A 307 -17.23 3.86 5.66
CA ILE A 307 -17.62 3.00 6.78
C ILE A 307 -17.46 3.77 8.11
N VAL A 308 -16.29 4.36 8.35
CA VAL A 308 -15.99 5.16 9.54
C VAL A 308 -16.99 6.31 9.69
N ASN A 309 -17.15 7.16 8.68
CA ASN A 309 -18.05 8.31 8.70
C ASN A 309 -19.53 7.94 8.91
N THR A 310 -19.94 6.75 8.46
CA THR A 310 -21.31 6.27 8.69
C THR A 310 -21.48 5.82 10.14
N LEU A 311 -20.52 5.08 10.68
CA LEU A 311 -20.57 4.58 12.06
C LEU A 311 -20.34 5.68 13.10
N SER A 312 -19.49 6.66 12.83
CA SER A 312 -19.28 7.80 13.72
C SER A 312 -20.53 8.68 13.89
N LYS A 313 -21.53 8.54 13.01
CA LYS A 313 -22.84 9.21 13.09
C LYS A 313 -23.95 8.30 13.61
N ASP A 314 -23.66 7.02 13.84
CA ASP A 314 -24.63 6.04 14.29
C ASP A 314 -24.64 5.99 15.82
N GLU A 315 -25.62 6.64 16.45
CA GLU A 315 -25.75 6.66 17.92
C GLU A 315 -25.97 5.26 18.51
N SER A 316 -26.52 4.33 17.72
CA SER A 316 -26.75 2.95 18.16
C SER A 316 -25.46 2.16 18.34
N ILE A 317 -24.30 2.69 17.90
CA ILE A 317 -22.99 2.05 18.06
C ILE A 317 -22.72 1.67 19.52
N LYS A 318 -23.21 2.47 20.48
CA LYS A 318 -23.04 2.24 21.93
C LYS A 318 -23.68 0.94 22.41
N HIS A 319 -24.76 0.50 21.76
CA HIS A 319 -25.52 -0.69 22.14
C HIS A 319 -25.15 -1.94 21.34
N LYS A 320 -24.20 -1.83 20.40
CA LYS A 320 -23.73 -2.94 19.56
C LYS A 320 -22.51 -3.63 20.17
N GLU A 321 -22.45 -4.94 20.02
CA GLU A 321 -21.34 -5.79 20.41
C GLU A 321 -20.39 -6.03 19.23
N TYR A 322 -19.07 -6.03 19.49
CA TYR A 322 -18.09 -6.07 18.41
C TYR A 322 -18.21 -7.34 17.54
N TYR A 323 -18.26 -8.50 18.20
CA TYR A 323 -18.27 -9.76 17.49
C TYR A 323 -19.60 -10.01 16.75
N SER A 324 -20.74 -9.91 17.43
CA SER A 324 -22.05 -10.26 16.86
C SER A 324 -22.52 -9.24 15.83
N ASP A 325 -22.46 -7.95 16.15
CA ASP A 325 -23.10 -6.91 15.32
C ASP A 325 -22.18 -6.39 14.22
N PHE A 326 -20.86 -6.34 14.45
CA PHE A 326 -19.92 -5.84 13.45
C PHE A 326 -19.25 -6.94 12.65
N TRP A 327 -18.70 -7.97 13.30
CA TRP A 327 -17.93 -9.01 12.61
C TRP A 327 -18.77 -10.14 12.01
N LEU A 328 -19.69 -10.72 12.79
CA LEU A 328 -20.48 -11.89 12.40
C LEU A 328 -21.65 -11.50 11.49
N CYS A 329 -22.37 -10.43 11.82
CA CYS A 329 -23.57 -10.00 11.08
C CYS A 329 -23.25 -9.68 9.61
N SER A 330 -23.86 -10.40 8.67
CA SER A 330 -23.68 -10.19 7.23
C SER A 330 -24.22 -8.84 6.74
N LYS A 331 -25.21 -8.28 7.46
CA LYS A 331 -25.79 -6.95 7.19
C LYS A 331 -24.94 -5.80 7.74
N SER A 332 -23.94 -6.10 8.57
CA SER A 332 -22.97 -5.11 9.07
C SER A 332 -22.38 -4.30 7.93
N ILE A 333 -22.13 -3.00 8.17
CA ILE A 333 -21.49 -2.13 7.19
C ILE A 333 -20.06 -2.61 6.83
N PHE A 334 -19.41 -3.36 7.71
CA PHE A 334 -18.12 -3.99 7.44
C PHE A 334 -18.25 -5.19 6.48
N ASN A 335 -19.41 -5.86 6.47
CA ASN A 335 -19.64 -7.10 5.71
C ASN A 335 -20.48 -6.93 4.43
N LYS A 336 -21.20 -5.81 4.25
CA LYS A 336 -21.97 -5.58 3.03
C LYS A 336 -21.09 -5.14 1.86
N GLN A 337 -21.54 -5.40 0.63
CA GLN A 337 -20.88 -4.91 -0.57
C GLN A 337 -20.93 -3.38 -0.66
N HIS A 338 -19.82 -2.78 -1.12
CA HIS A 338 -19.72 -1.34 -1.33
C HIS A 338 -19.56 -1.01 -2.80
N ARG A 339 -20.31 -0.01 -3.27
CA ARG A 339 -20.14 0.55 -4.61
C ARG A 339 -18.79 1.26 -4.69
N GLN A 340 -17.96 0.85 -5.63
CA GLN A 340 -16.74 1.57 -5.98
C GLN A 340 -17.06 2.74 -6.89
N THR A 341 -16.55 3.92 -6.53
CA THR A 341 -16.72 5.15 -7.31
C THR A 341 -15.35 5.76 -7.59
N ARG A 342 -15.08 6.03 -8.87
CA ARG A 342 -13.84 6.67 -9.33
C ARG A 342 -14.20 7.95 -10.09
N ASP A 343 -14.29 9.03 -9.33
CA ASP A 343 -14.58 10.38 -9.83
C ASP A 343 -13.30 11.22 -10.02
N TYR A 344 -12.17 10.56 -10.24
CA TYR A 344 -10.83 11.14 -10.41
C TYR A 344 -10.08 10.44 -11.55
N SER A 345 -9.00 11.06 -12.04
CA SER A 345 -8.17 10.49 -13.11
C SER A 345 -7.30 9.35 -12.56
N PRO A 346 -7.26 8.19 -13.22
CA PRO A 346 -6.36 7.09 -12.83
C PRO A 346 -4.89 7.39 -13.15
N ASP A 347 -4.63 8.25 -14.15
CA ASP A 347 -3.28 8.50 -14.68
C ASP A 347 -2.57 9.66 -13.97
N ALA A 348 -3.34 10.57 -13.36
CA ALA A 348 -2.84 11.74 -12.64
C ALA A 348 -2.96 11.54 -11.12
N ILE A 349 -2.07 10.70 -10.56
CA ILE A 349 -2.01 10.39 -9.13
C ILE A 349 -0.63 10.73 -8.57
N LEU A 350 -0.60 11.63 -7.59
CA LEU A 350 0.58 11.90 -6.78
C LEU A 350 0.79 10.74 -5.80
N LYS A 351 2.00 10.16 -5.79
CA LYS A 351 2.42 9.08 -4.89
C LYS A 351 3.56 9.55 -3.99
N LEU A 352 3.32 9.60 -2.68
CA LEU A 352 4.31 10.03 -1.69
C LEU A 352 4.58 8.88 -0.71
N THR A 353 5.81 8.37 -0.69
CA THR A 353 6.20 7.28 0.23
C THR A 353 6.97 7.85 1.41
N PHE A 354 6.61 7.43 2.63
CA PHE A 354 7.24 7.84 3.89
C PHE A 354 7.84 6.61 4.56
N ALA A 355 8.99 6.79 5.20
CA ALA A 355 9.62 5.76 6.00
C ALA A 355 8.76 5.40 7.22
N ALA A 356 9.00 4.24 7.82
CA ALA A 356 8.24 3.76 8.97
C ALA A 356 8.30 4.73 10.17
N GLU A 357 9.46 5.37 10.40
CA GLU A 357 9.66 6.40 11.43
C GLU A 357 8.79 7.66 11.22
N ASP A 358 8.45 8.00 9.97
CA ASP A 358 7.63 9.16 9.61
C ASP A 358 6.11 8.86 9.63
N LYS A 359 5.68 7.72 10.19
CA LYS A 359 4.27 7.29 10.13
C LYS A 359 3.29 8.31 10.71
N LYS A 360 3.62 8.93 11.85
CA LYS A 360 2.79 10.00 12.45
C LYS A 360 2.69 11.24 11.55
N LEU A 361 3.80 11.60 10.90
CA LEU A 361 3.86 12.74 9.99
C LEU A 361 3.02 12.50 8.73
N SER A 362 3.17 11.31 8.12
CA SER A 362 2.37 10.91 6.96
C SER A 362 0.87 10.82 7.28
N GLN A 363 0.49 10.35 8.46
CA GLN A 363 -0.91 10.37 8.90
C GLN A 363 -1.46 11.80 9.02
N GLY A 364 -0.67 12.73 9.58
CA GLY A 364 -1.07 14.13 9.64
C GLY A 364 -1.27 14.74 8.25
N LEU A 365 -0.38 14.43 7.30
CA LEU A 365 -0.51 14.88 5.91
C LEU A 365 -1.77 14.31 5.25
N LEU A 366 -2.04 13.02 5.44
CA LEU A 366 -3.23 12.34 4.93
C LEU A 366 -4.52 13.07 5.33
N LEU A 367 -4.64 13.40 6.63
CA LEU A 367 -5.80 14.10 7.18
C LEU A 367 -5.93 15.54 6.66
N GLU A 368 -4.81 16.26 6.48
CA GLU A 368 -4.83 17.61 5.91
C GLU A 368 -5.26 17.56 4.43
N LEU A 369 -4.74 16.61 3.65
CA LEU A 369 -5.10 16.43 2.25
C LEU A 369 -6.56 16.01 2.06
N GLU A 370 -7.11 15.18 2.96
CA GLU A 370 -8.52 14.74 2.92
C GLU A 370 -9.49 15.93 3.06
N ARG A 371 -9.09 16.99 3.78
CA ARG A 371 -9.88 18.21 3.98
C ARG A 371 -9.83 19.17 2.79
N ILE A 372 -8.94 18.96 1.81
CA ILE A 372 -8.87 19.80 0.62
C ILE A 372 -10.07 19.51 -0.28
N ASN A 373 -10.91 20.52 -0.50
CA ASN A 373 -12.03 20.41 -1.43
C ASN A 373 -11.55 19.96 -2.82
N ASN A 374 -12.25 18.97 -3.37
CA ASN A 374 -11.95 18.32 -4.66
C ASN A 374 -10.70 17.44 -4.70
N SER A 375 -10.04 17.19 -3.57
CA SER A 375 -9.03 16.13 -3.49
C SER A 375 -9.69 14.74 -3.34
N ARG A 376 -8.95 13.73 -3.76
CA ARG A 376 -9.23 12.31 -3.55
C ARG A 376 -7.96 11.69 -3.02
N VAL A 377 -8.02 11.21 -1.79
CA VAL A 377 -6.86 10.75 -1.06
C VAL A 377 -7.03 9.27 -0.73
N GLY A 378 -5.91 8.54 -0.65
CA GLY A 378 -5.85 7.21 -0.06
C GLY A 378 -4.46 6.91 0.46
N TYR A 379 -4.33 5.77 1.15
CA TYR A 379 -3.03 5.24 1.51
C TYR A 379 -3.02 3.71 1.50
N TYR A 380 -1.82 3.17 1.48
CA TYR A 380 -1.54 1.79 1.80
C TYR A 380 -0.19 1.69 2.53
N ASP A 381 -0.08 0.70 3.41
CA ASP A 381 1.15 0.37 4.11
C ASP A 381 1.86 -0.79 3.38
N ARG A 382 3.19 -0.71 3.29
CA ARG A 382 4.04 -1.77 2.72
C ARG A 382 4.49 -2.73 3.82
N ASN A 383 4.88 -3.94 3.44
CA ASN A 383 5.40 -4.94 4.38
C ASN A 383 6.67 -4.48 5.12
N SER A 384 7.45 -3.59 4.50
CA SER A 384 8.62 -2.90 5.07
C SER A 384 8.29 -1.85 6.13
N GLY A 385 6.99 -1.58 6.37
CA GLY A 385 6.53 -0.54 7.30
C GLY A 385 6.37 0.86 6.68
N GLU A 386 6.82 1.06 5.44
CA GLU A 386 6.66 2.32 4.71
C GLU A 386 5.17 2.61 4.43
N ARG A 387 4.78 3.89 4.50
CA ARG A 387 3.42 4.33 4.15
C ARG A 387 3.44 5.11 2.84
N THR A 388 2.61 4.70 1.89
CA THR A 388 2.41 5.45 0.65
C THR A 388 1.08 6.19 0.68
N ILE A 389 1.11 7.51 0.55
CA ILE A 389 -0.06 8.39 0.35
C ILE A 389 -0.28 8.61 -1.14
N LEU A 390 -1.54 8.54 -1.55
CA LEU A 390 -1.99 8.77 -2.91
C LEU A 390 -2.94 9.96 -2.95
N VAL A 391 -2.76 10.86 -3.92
CA VAL A 391 -3.64 12.02 -4.12
C VAL A 391 -4.01 12.15 -5.59
N SER A 392 -5.28 12.38 -5.86
CA SER A 392 -5.79 12.78 -7.17
C SER A 392 -6.80 13.92 -7.01
N ILE A 393 -7.19 14.56 -8.11
CA ILE A 393 -8.19 15.63 -8.14
C ILE A 393 -9.46 15.10 -8.80
N LYS A 394 -10.62 15.50 -8.29
CA LYS A 394 -11.90 15.15 -8.92
C LYS A 394 -11.94 15.61 -10.38
N LYS A 395 -12.50 14.77 -11.26
CA LYS A 395 -12.67 15.09 -12.69
C LYS A 395 -13.43 16.40 -12.92
N ASN A 396 -14.50 16.61 -12.15
CA ASN A 396 -15.40 17.77 -12.28
C ASN A 396 -14.94 18.98 -11.43
N CYS A 397 -13.69 19.01 -10.97
CA CYS A 397 -13.14 20.17 -10.29
C CYS A 397 -12.96 21.32 -11.30
N GLN A 398 -13.58 22.47 -11.03
CA GLN A 398 -13.52 23.63 -11.91
C GLN A 398 -12.13 24.28 -11.94
N ASN A 399 -11.48 24.44 -10.77
CA ASN A 399 -10.14 25.02 -10.67
C ASN A 399 -9.14 23.97 -10.15
N LYS A 400 -8.68 23.10 -11.05
CA LYS A 400 -7.72 22.04 -10.73
C LYS A 400 -6.35 22.57 -10.34
N ALA A 401 -5.89 23.67 -10.95
CA ALA A 401 -4.60 24.31 -10.63
C ALA A 401 -4.56 24.83 -9.18
N LEU A 402 -5.63 25.47 -8.71
CA LEU A 402 -5.74 25.90 -7.32
C LEU A 402 -5.81 24.70 -6.36
N THR A 403 -6.58 23.67 -6.69
CA THR A 403 -6.65 22.46 -5.85
C THR A 403 -5.30 21.75 -5.80
N SER A 404 -4.58 21.60 -6.92
CA SER A 404 -3.24 21.00 -6.95
C SER A 404 -2.21 21.86 -6.22
N PHE A 405 -2.33 23.18 -6.27
CA PHE A 405 -1.48 24.10 -5.50
C PHE A 405 -1.69 23.93 -3.99
N ARG A 406 -2.94 23.78 -3.53
CA ARG A 406 -3.24 23.47 -2.12
C ARG A 406 -2.64 22.13 -1.70
N VAL A 407 -2.71 21.11 -2.56
CA VAL A 407 -2.05 19.82 -2.32
C VAL A 407 -0.55 20.00 -2.19
N LEU A 408 0.09 20.70 -3.14
CA LEU A 408 1.53 21.01 -3.09
C LEU A 408 1.90 21.70 -1.76
N LYS A 409 1.18 22.77 -1.40
CA LYS A 409 1.39 23.52 -0.17
C LYS A 409 1.35 22.63 1.08
N SER A 410 0.30 21.82 1.23
CA SER A 410 0.18 20.88 2.34
C SER A 410 1.30 19.84 2.32
N THR A 411 1.63 19.27 1.17
CA THR A 411 2.75 18.33 1.03
C THR A 411 4.08 18.92 1.49
N ILE A 412 4.45 20.10 0.99
CA ILE A 412 5.72 20.77 1.37
C ILE A 412 5.77 21.06 2.88
N LYS A 413 4.66 21.53 3.46
CA LYS A 413 4.55 21.79 4.90
C LYS A 413 4.92 20.57 5.74
N TYR A 414 4.54 19.37 5.30
CA TYR A 414 4.85 18.13 6.01
C TYR A 414 6.23 17.57 5.67
N LEU A 415 6.63 17.53 4.40
CA LEU A 415 7.94 17.00 4.00
C LEU A 415 9.12 17.70 4.69
N ARG A 416 8.99 19.01 4.93
CA ARG A 416 10.01 19.78 5.66
C ARG A 416 10.16 19.44 7.15
N ARG A 417 9.29 18.59 7.70
CA ARG A 417 9.31 18.13 9.10
C ARG A 417 9.83 16.69 9.25
N VAL A 418 10.19 16.04 8.15
CA VAL A 418 10.88 14.74 8.17
C VAL A 418 12.21 14.91 8.92
N ALA A 419 12.65 13.89 9.66
CA ALA A 419 13.81 13.98 10.56
C ALA A 419 15.12 14.35 9.84
N HIS A 420 15.27 13.94 8.58
CA HIS A 420 16.45 14.20 7.75
C HIS A 420 16.03 14.67 6.34
N PRO A 421 15.49 15.90 6.20
CA PRO A 421 14.98 16.36 4.92
C PRO A 421 16.16 16.75 4.03
N SER A 422 16.38 16.02 2.94
CA SER A 422 17.23 16.50 1.85
C SER A 422 16.51 17.64 1.12
N ASN A 423 17.22 18.71 0.76
CA ASN A 423 16.65 19.77 -0.08
C ASN A 423 16.26 19.26 -1.47
N ALA A 424 16.87 18.16 -1.93
CA ALA A 424 16.58 17.48 -3.20
C ALA A 424 15.73 16.21 -3.03
N ASP A 425 14.94 16.08 -1.95
CA ASP A 425 14.07 14.93 -1.75
C ASP A 425 13.15 14.70 -2.96
N ILE A 426 13.13 13.47 -3.50
CA ILE A 426 12.35 13.08 -4.67
C ILE A 426 10.86 13.41 -4.54
N ARG A 427 10.33 13.48 -3.32
CA ARG A 427 8.93 13.82 -3.05
C ARG A 427 8.62 15.27 -3.44
N TYR A 428 9.60 16.18 -3.42
CA TYR A 428 9.45 17.54 -3.95
C TYR A 428 9.29 17.54 -5.46
N LEU A 429 10.08 16.72 -6.18
CA LEU A 429 9.93 16.54 -7.62
C LEU A 429 8.53 16.01 -7.95
N LEU A 430 8.08 14.95 -7.27
CA LEU A 430 6.77 14.34 -7.52
C LEU A 430 5.62 15.31 -7.25
N ALA A 431 5.66 16.05 -6.14
CA ALA A 431 4.64 17.04 -5.81
C ALA A 431 4.62 18.20 -6.83
N SER A 432 5.80 18.65 -7.27
CA SER A 432 5.93 19.69 -8.28
C SER A 432 5.38 19.23 -9.62
N LYS A 433 5.76 18.05 -10.12
CA LYS A 433 5.21 17.48 -11.36
C LYS A 433 3.68 17.35 -11.32
N PHE A 434 3.12 16.90 -10.18
CA PHE A 434 1.68 16.83 -10.01
C PHE A 434 1.02 18.20 -10.08
N PHE A 435 1.60 19.22 -9.45
CA PHE A 435 1.11 20.59 -9.54
C PHE A 435 1.18 21.12 -10.99
N LEU A 436 2.34 21.00 -11.64
CA LEU A 436 2.59 21.50 -13.00
C LEU A 436 1.66 20.85 -14.03
N TYR A 437 1.36 19.56 -13.89
CA TYR A 437 0.39 18.88 -14.75
C TYR A 437 -0.96 19.61 -14.78
N TYR A 438 -1.48 20.03 -13.62
CA TYR A 438 -2.75 20.76 -13.56
C TYR A 438 -2.60 22.26 -13.85
N LEU A 439 -1.44 22.85 -13.54
CA LEU A 439 -1.13 24.24 -13.90
C LEU A 439 -1.19 24.44 -15.41
N PHE A 440 -0.67 23.48 -16.18
CA PHE A 440 -0.62 23.52 -17.64
C PHE A 440 -1.78 22.76 -18.31
N GLY A 441 -2.95 22.72 -17.68
CA GLY A 441 -4.17 22.25 -18.33
C GLY A 441 -4.22 20.73 -18.61
N GLU A 442 -3.66 19.92 -17.72
CA GLU A 442 -3.62 18.45 -17.82
C GLU A 442 -2.76 17.92 -18.98
N ASN A 443 -1.82 18.74 -19.46
CA ASN A 443 -0.77 18.34 -20.39
C ASN A 443 0.37 17.62 -19.65
N PRO A 444 0.87 16.47 -20.15
CA PRO A 444 1.98 15.76 -19.52
C PRO A 444 3.24 16.63 -19.37
N VAL A 445 3.85 16.58 -18.18
CA VAL A 445 5.04 17.36 -17.84
C VAL A 445 6.22 16.44 -17.56
N VAL A 446 7.36 16.74 -18.18
CA VAL A 446 8.67 16.14 -17.90
C VAL A 446 9.60 17.25 -17.44
N ILE A 447 10.24 17.06 -16.29
CA ILE A 447 11.32 17.94 -15.84
C ILE A 447 12.61 17.22 -16.23
N LYS A 448 13.36 17.81 -17.15
CA LYS A 448 14.60 17.27 -17.69
C LYS A 448 15.77 17.92 -16.96
N ALA A 449 16.60 17.11 -16.33
CA ALA A 449 17.87 17.53 -15.74
C ALA A 449 18.73 18.29 -16.76
N THR A 450 19.35 19.39 -16.30
CA THR A 450 20.26 20.23 -17.11
C THR A 450 21.65 20.30 -16.46
N VAL A 451 21.84 21.18 -15.48
CA VAL A 451 23.13 21.39 -14.79
C VAL A 451 23.44 20.31 -13.74
N ASP A 452 22.50 19.43 -13.42
CA ASP A 452 22.72 18.32 -12.49
C ASP A 452 21.87 17.10 -12.90
N PRO A 453 22.47 15.91 -13.12
CA PRO A 453 21.74 14.73 -13.59
C PRO A 453 20.78 14.14 -12.54
N GLU A 454 20.97 14.46 -11.26
CA GLU A 454 20.20 13.89 -10.15
C GLU A 454 19.23 14.92 -9.52
N ILE A 455 19.55 16.21 -9.61
CA ILE A 455 18.80 17.29 -8.96
C ILE A 455 18.01 18.10 -9.98
N CYS A 456 16.72 17.81 -10.08
CA CYS A 456 15.77 18.58 -10.91
C CYS A 456 14.96 19.62 -10.13
N VAL A 457 14.78 19.39 -8.82
CA VAL A 457 13.92 20.21 -7.95
C VAL A 457 14.56 20.30 -6.58
N LEU A 458 14.61 21.52 -6.04
CA LEU A 458 15.08 21.81 -4.70
C LEU A 458 13.98 22.48 -3.90
N CYS A 459 13.85 22.14 -2.62
CA CYS A 459 13.00 22.85 -1.67
C CYS A 459 13.85 23.42 -0.54
N THR A 460 13.84 24.75 -0.38
CA THR A 460 14.67 25.45 0.60
C THR A 460 13.83 26.40 1.46
N ARG A 461 14.32 26.73 2.65
CA ARG A 461 13.75 27.80 3.48
C ARG A 461 14.73 28.95 3.57
N GLY A 462 14.30 30.06 3.02
CA GLY A 462 14.97 31.34 3.15
C GLY A 462 16.01 31.62 2.09
N LYS A 463 16.21 32.92 1.86
CA LYS A 463 17.03 33.46 0.77
C LYS A 463 18.44 32.87 0.74
N ARG A 464 19.13 32.87 1.89
CA ARG A 464 20.52 32.41 2.01
C ARG A 464 20.70 30.95 1.59
N GLN A 465 19.83 30.06 2.06
CA GLN A 465 19.94 28.64 1.72
C GLN A 465 19.60 28.41 0.25
N ARG A 466 18.54 29.05 -0.24
CA ARG A 466 18.09 28.97 -1.63
C ARG A 466 19.18 29.39 -2.62
N THR A 467 19.84 30.52 -2.39
CA THR A 467 20.93 30.98 -3.27
C THR A 467 22.18 30.12 -3.13
N ALA A 468 22.49 29.61 -1.92
CA ALA A 468 23.62 28.71 -1.71
C ALA A 468 23.48 27.39 -2.48
N GLU A 469 22.29 26.78 -2.49
CA GLU A 469 22.03 25.54 -3.22
C GLU A 469 22.19 25.73 -4.74
N ILE A 470 21.63 26.80 -5.31
CA ILE A 470 21.77 27.08 -6.75
C ILE A 470 23.24 27.36 -7.11
N LYS A 471 23.97 28.14 -6.29
CA LYS A 471 25.41 28.34 -6.47
C LYS A 471 26.18 27.02 -6.40
N SER A 472 25.80 26.13 -5.48
CA SER A 472 26.43 24.81 -5.37
C SER A 472 26.19 23.95 -6.61
N LEU A 473 25.01 24.01 -7.23
CA LEU A 473 24.74 23.33 -8.50
C LEU A 473 25.64 23.87 -9.62
N LEU A 474 25.70 25.19 -9.79
CA LEU A 474 26.53 25.84 -10.82
C LEU A 474 28.03 25.55 -10.65
N ALA A 475 28.50 25.49 -9.40
CA ALA A 475 29.90 25.22 -9.06
C ALA A 475 30.37 23.81 -9.47
N LYS A 476 29.47 22.85 -9.71
CA LYS A 476 29.82 21.52 -10.21
C LYS A 476 30.38 21.54 -11.65
N GLY A 477 30.18 22.62 -12.40
CA GLY A 477 30.70 22.75 -13.77
C GLY A 477 29.95 21.94 -14.84
N ASN A 478 28.82 21.34 -14.49
CA ASN A 478 27.97 20.58 -15.41
C ASN A 478 27.03 21.49 -16.23
N GLY A 479 26.44 20.93 -17.30
CA GLY A 479 25.54 21.63 -18.23
C GLY A 479 26.28 22.38 -19.34
N ASN A 480 25.61 22.59 -20.48
CA ASN A 480 26.14 23.43 -21.56
C ASN A 480 26.00 24.94 -21.24
N THR A 481 26.55 25.81 -22.09
CA THR A 481 26.53 27.27 -21.87
C THR A 481 25.13 27.82 -21.69
N ASP A 482 24.16 27.36 -22.49
CA ASP A 482 22.77 27.84 -22.41
C ASP A 482 22.10 27.33 -21.12
N GLU A 483 22.23 26.04 -20.81
CA GLU A 483 21.69 25.43 -19.59
C GLU A 483 22.24 26.10 -18.31
N ARG A 484 23.50 26.54 -18.34
CA ARG A 484 24.11 27.27 -17.23
C ARG A 484 23.59 28.71 -17.15
N HIS A 485 23.46 29.40 -18.28
CA HIS A 485 22.86 30.75 -18.35
C HIS A 485 21.43 30.76 -17.79
N GLU A 486 20.63 29.73 -18.07
CA GLU A 486 19.27 29.57 -17.52
C GLU A 486 19.26 29.53 -15.99
N VAL A 487 20.20 28.79 -15.39
CA VAL A 487 20.30 28.63 -13.93
C VAL A 487 20.95 29.86 -13.27
N GLU A 488 21.86 30.55 -13.97
CA GLU A 488 22.42 31.83 -13.55
C GLU A 488 21.34 32.93 -13.52
N PHE A 489 20.49 33.01 -14.53
CA PHE A 489 19.35 33.93 -14.54
C PHE A 489 18.37 33.64 -13.37
N MET A 490 18.12 32.37 -13.06
CA MET A 490 17.37 31.99 -11.86
C MET A 490 18.04 32.50 -10.59
N LEU A 491 19.36 32.33 -10.45
CA LEU A 491 20.11 32.79 -9.28
C LEU A 491 19.98 34.31 -9.10
N ASP A 492 20.08 35.09 -10.16
CA ASP A 492 19.93 36.55 -10.14
C ASP A 492 18.54 36.96 -9.65
N CYS A 493 17.49 36.32 -10.17
CA CYS A 493 16.12 36.54 -9.72
C CYS A 493 15.95 36.22 -8.23
N LEU A 494 16.57 35.13 -7.75
CA LEU A 494 16.52 34.72 -6.35
C LEU A 494 17.34 35.63 -5.42
N MET A 495 18.39 36.27 -5.93
CA MET A 495 19.19 37.26 -5.19
C MET A 495 18.44 38.58 -5.02
N GLN A 496 17.52 38.92 -5.93
CA GLN A 496 16.65 40.10 -5.82
C GLN A 496 15.38 39.86 -4.98
N ASP A 497 15.02 38.60 -4.72
CA ASP A 497 13.87 38.24 -3.88
C ASP A 497 14.22 38.29 -2.38
N ASP A 498 13.81 39.37 -1.71
CA ASP A 498 14.08 39.62 -0.28
C ASP A 498 13.16 38.87 0.69
N ILE A 499 12.12 38.20 0.17
CA ILE A 499 11.18 37.48 1.02
C ILE A 499 11.81 36.18 1.53
N ASN A 500 11.88 36.06 2.85
CA ASN A 500 12.47 34.93 3.55
C ASN A 500 11.44 33.81 3.80
N ASP A 501 11.09 33.05 2.77
CA ASP A 501 10.06 32.01 2.84
C ASP A 501 10.51 30.64 2.30
N THR A 502 9.57 29.70 2.21
CA THR A 502 9.82 28.38 1.62
C THR A 502 9.60 28.43 0.13
N SER A 503 10.56 27.92 -0.64
CA SER A 503 10.48 27.91 -2.10
C SER A 503 10.85 26.55 -2.66
N ILE A 504 10.18 26.19 -3.75
CA ILE A 504 10.58 25.11 -4.64
C ILE A 504 11.24 25.77 -5.85
N THR A 505 12.49 25.44 -6.12
CA THR A 505 13.22 25.91 -7.30
C THR A 505 13.40 24.73 -8.26
N ILE A 506 13.11 24.95 -9.54
CA ILE A 506 13.22 23.97 -10.61
C ILE A 506 14.29 24.46 -11.59
N PRO A 507 15.59 24.30 -11.28
CA PRO A 507 16.71 24.73 -12.13
C PRO A 507 16.93 23.72 -13.27
N SER A 508 15.87 23.45 -14.03
CA SER A 508 15.82 22.38 -15.01
C SER A 508 14.76 22.68 -16.05
N SER A 509 14.96 22.18 -17.26
CA SER A 509 14.03 22.33 -18.36
C SER A 509 12.69 21.65 -18.05
N ILE A 510 11.60 22.39 -18.21
CA ILE A 510 10.22 21.93 -17.97
C ILE A 510 9.54 21.73 -19.33
N LEU A 511 9.53 20.49 -19.80
CA LEU A 511 8.94 20.09 -21.07
C LEU A 511 7.46 19.77 -20.90
N ILE A 512 6.62 20.39 -21.74
CA ILE A 512 5.17 20.17 -21.76
C ILE A 512 4.80 19.53 -23.09
N TYR A 513 4.11 18.40 -23.00
CA TYR A 513 3.67 17.62 -24.16
C TYR A 513 2.18 17.79 -24.40
N GLN A 514 1.76 17.68 -25.65
CA GLN A 514 0.36 17.73 -26.00
C GLN A 514 -0.36 16.50 -25.41
N LYS A 515 -1.47 16.73 -24.71
CA LYS A 515 -2.35 15.62 -24.32
C LYS A 515 -2.78 14.82 -25.55
N ASP A 516 -2.94 13.52 -25.38
CA ASP A 516 -3.45 12.57 -26.39
C ASP A 516 -2.55 12.35 -27.63
N LEU A 517 -1.38 13.00 -27.73
CA LEU A 517 -0.39 12.77 -28.80
C LEU A 517 0.98 12.44 -28.21
N SER A 518 1.41 11.19 -28.36
CA SER A 518 2.70 10.73 -27.86
C SER A 518 3.87 11.51 -28.46
N GLY A 519 4.72 12.07 -27.60
CA GLY A 519 5.99 12.70 -27.99
C GLY A 519 5.90 14.11 -28.59
N LYS A 520 4.71 14.65 -28.87
CA LYS A 520 4.60 16.01 -29.44
C LYS A 520 4.77 17.08 -28.35
N LYS A 521 5.92 17.74 -28.35
CA LYS A 521 6.24 18.87 -27.46
C LYS A 521 5.41 20.10 -27.83
N LEU A 522 4.71 20.69 -26.86
CA LEU A 522 3.99 21.97 -26.99
C LEU A 522 4.88 23.15 -26.65
N SER A 523 5.59 23.04 -25.53
CA SER A 523 6.38 24.12 -24.95
C SER A 523 7.49 23.57 -24.05
N GLU A 524 8.43 24.44 -23.73
CA GLU A 524 9.51 24.23 -22.77
C GLU A 524 9.68 25.51 -21.96
N PHE A 525 9.87 25.41 -20.65
CA PHE A 525 10.30 26.54 -19.83
C PHE A 525 11.68 26.28 -19.27
N ASP A 526 12.48 27.33 -19.20
CA ASP A 526 13.91 27.24 -18.89
C ASP A 526 14.13 27.10 -17.36
N GLY A 527 13.18 27.60 -16.57
CA GLY A 527 13.14 27.36 -15.13
C GLY A 527 11.86 27.85 -14.48
N MET A 528 11.65 27.44 -13.22
CA MET A 528 10.51 27.91 -12.43
C MET A 528 10.85 28.00 -10.93
N VAL A 529 10.27 28.97 -10.26
CA VAL A 529 10.25 29.05 -8.79
C VAL A 529 8.81 29.06 -8.30
N ILE A 530 8.49 28.24 -7.30
CA ILE A 530 7.18 28.16 -6.67
C ILE A 530 7.32 28.50 -5.19
N HIS A 531 6.56 29.49 -4.72
CA HIS A 531 6.50 29.92 -3.33
C HIS A 531 5.18 29.46 -2.69
N PRO A 532 5.07 28.19 -2.24
CA PRO A 532 3.80 27.60 -1.78
C PRO A 532 3.15 28.33 -0.60
N MET A 533 3.91 29.15 0.13
CA MET A 533 3.46 29.83 1.34
C MET A 533 3.09 31.31 1.12
N ARG A 534 3.31 31.88 -0.07
CA ARG A 534 2.92 33.28 -0.37
C ARG A 534 1.42 33.40 -0.61
N LYS A 535 0.91 34.62 -0.44
CA LYS A 535 -0.48 35.00 -0.75
C LYS A 535 -0.67 35.46 -2.21
N SER A 536 0.40 35.93 -2.84
CA SER A 536 0.45 36.43 -4.21
C SER A 536 1.83 36.13 -4.79
N GLU A 537 1.98 36.23 -6.11
CA GLU A 537 3.23 35.94 -6.81
C GLU A 537 3.80 34.55 -6.45
N GLN A 538 2.92 33.56 -6.32
CA GLN A 538 3.30 32.21 -5.89
C GLN A 538 4.13 31.46 -6.94
N ILE A 539 4.09 31.87 -8.22
CA ILE A 539 4.88 31.26 -9.29
C ILE A 539 5.71 32.34 -9.96
N MET A 540 6.98 32.01 -10.25
CA MET A 540 7.86 32.76 -11.13
C MET A 540 8.27 31.84 -12.29
N LEU A 541 7.84 32.18 -13.49
CA LEU A 541 8.29 31.54 -14.73
C LEU A 541 9.51 32.28 -15.26
N LEU A 542 10.50 31.54 -15.73
CA LEU A 542 11.76 32.07 -16.25
C LEU A 542 11.94 31.66 -17.71
N GLU A 543 12.35 32.62 -18.51
CA GLU A 543 12.75 32.45 -19.91
C GLU A 543 14.08 33.16 -20.10
N ALA A 544 15.14 32.40 -20.35
CA ALA A 544 16.48 32.93 -20.52
C ALA A 544 16.89 32.89 -22.00
N LYS A 545 17.65 33.88 -22.44
CA LYS A 545 18.23 33.93 -23.78
C LYS A 545 19.68 34.40 -23.67
N ASN A 546 20.58 33.48 -23.98
CA ASN A 546 22.01 33.75 -24.12
C ASN A 546 22.28 34.53 -25.42
N THR A 547 21.86 35.79 -25.45
CA THR A 547 22.05 36.69 -26.59
C THR A 547 22.31 38.11 -26.10
N ASP A 548 23.19 38.81 -26.81
CA ASP A 548 23.46 40.23 -26.59
C ASP A 548 22.63 41.12 -27.53
N SER A 549 21.67 40.54 -28.25
CA SER A 549 20.86 41.21 -29.27
C SER A 549 19.37 41.09 -28.98
N ASN A 550 18.66 42.22 -29.08
CA ASN A 550 17.20 42.30 -28.93
C ASN A 550 16.65 41.85 -27.54
N PRO A 551 16.66 42.75 -26.53
CA PRO A 551 16.12 42.50 -25.19
C PRO A 551 14.68 41.99 -25.13
N SER A 552 13.88 42.25 -26.18
CA SER A 552 12.48 41.81 -26.24
C SER A 552 12.29 40.35 -26.65
N TYR A 553 13.36 39.66 -27.09
CA TYR A 553 13.27 38.31 -27.64
C TYR A 553 12.79 37.28 -26.60
N ALA A 554 13.35 37.28 -25.39
CA ALA A 554 12.88 36.40 -24.31
C ALA A 554 11.41 36.67 -23.95
N LYS A 555 10.99 37.95 -23.88
CA LYS A 555 9.58 38.30 -23.65
C LYS A 555 8.67 37.74 -24.73
N LYS A 556 9.04 37.88 -26.01
CA LYS A 556 8.26 37.31 -27.13
C LYS A 556 8.18 35.79 -27.05
N CYS A 557 9.29 35.12 -26.73
CA CYS A 557 9.31 33.67 -26.58
C CYS A 557 8.38 33.20 -25.44
N LEU A 558 8.43 33.86 -24.29
CA LEU A 558 7.56 33.56 -23.15
C LEU A 558 6.07 33.79 -23.49
N LEU A 559 5.75 34.87 -24.20
CA LEU A 559 4.40 35.14 -24.71
C LEU A 559 3.92 34.00 -25.63
N ASP A 560 4.71 33.62 -26.63
CA ASP A 560 4.37 32.56 -27.58
C ASP A 560 4.16 31.22 -26.86
N LYS A 561 4.98 30.91 -25.84
CA LYS A 561 4.87 29.70 -25.02
C LYS A 561 3.57 29.66 -24.21
N LEU A 562 3.20 30.77 -23.56
CA LEU A 562 1.98 30.88 -22.75
C LEU A 562 0.71 30.88 -23.59
N ASP A 563 0.73 31.59 -24.73
CA ASP A 563 -0.39 31.64 -25.68
C ASP A 563 -0.65 30.24 -26.28
N LYS A 564 0.39 29.47 -26.64
CA LYS A 564 0.26 28.07 -27.10
C LYS A 564 -0.38 27.14 -26.07
N LEU A 565 -0.22 27.43 -24.78
CA LEU A 565 -0.78 26.64 -23.68
C LEU A 565 -2.19 27.10 -23.28
N ASN A 566 -2.72 28.16 -23.92
CA ASN A 566 -3.94 28.86 -23.48
C ASN A 566 -3.87 29.21 -21.97
N PHE A 567 -2.69 29.63 -21.51
CA PHE A 567 -2.49 30.03 -20.14
C PHE A 567 -3.12 31.41 -19.91
N ASP A 568 -3.82 31.63 -18.80
CA ASP A 568 -4.40 32.93 -18.46
C ASP A 568 -3.38 33.78 -17.72
N TYR A 569 -2.97 34.91 -18.31
CA TYR A 569 -1.96 35.81 -17.74
C TYR A 569 -2.08 37.23 -18.30
N ASN A 570 -1.57 38.20 -17.55
CA ASN A 570 -1.43 39.57 -18.02
C ASN A 570 -0.12 39.73 -18.82
N LYS A 571 -0.22 40.03 -20.12
CA LYS A 571 0.93 40.22 -21.03
C LYS A 571 1.87 41.34 -20.58
N ASP A 572 1.34 42.37 -19.91
CA ASP A 572 2.12 43.50 -19.41
C ASP A 572 2.88 43.17 -18.12
N ALA A 573 2.53 42.08 -17.45
CA ALA A 573 3.20 41.63 -16.24
C ALA A 573 4.55 40.93 -16.52
N ILE A 574 4.89 40.65 -17.79
CA ILE A 574 6.20 40.10 -18.15
C ILE A 574 7.27 41.20 -18.06
N LYS A 575 8.24 40.98 -17.17
CA LYS A 575 9.38 41.87 -16.95
C LYS A 575 10.60 41.38 -17.73
N ILE A 576 11.29 42.30 -18.37
CA ILE A 576 12.58 42.05 -19.03
C ILE A 576 13.68 42.38 -18.03
N HIS A 577 14.63 41.47 -17.87
CA HIS A 577 15.84 41.66 -17.09
C HIS A 577 17.03 41.40 -18.01
N ASN A 578 17.71 42.46 -18.42
CA ASN A 578 18.71 42.42 -19.50
C ASN A 578 18.12 41.85 -20.81
N TYR A 579 18.51 40.63 -21.19
CA TYR A 579 18.03 39.92 -22.38
C TYR A 579 17.08 38.76 -22.04
N ASP A 580 16.82 38.54 -20.76
CA ASP A 580 15.98 37.49 -20.22
C ASP A 580 14.60 38.03 -19.81
N ALA A 581 13.64 37.14 -19.59
CA ALA A 581 12.28 37.51 -19.19
C ALA A 581 11.76 36.65 -18.03
N LEU A 582 10.97 37.28 -17.16
CA LEU A 582 10.26 36.58 -16.10
C LEU A 582 8.80 37.02 -16.03
N LEU A 583 7.96 36.11 -15.55
CA LEU A 583 6.56 36.37 -15.24
C LEU A 583 6.23 35.85 -13.84
N LYS A 584 5.66 36.72 -13.01
CA LYS A 584 5.14 36.34 -11.69
C LYS A 584 3.62 36.18 -11.74
N ILE A 585 3.12 35.09 -11.19
CA ILE A 585 1.71 34.69 -11.29
C ILE A 585 1.17 34.33 -9.91
N SER A 586 -0.10 34.65 -9.68
CA SER A 586 -0.82 34.23 -8.48
C SER A 586 -1.83 33.12 -8.80
N ILE A 587 -1.93 32.14 -7.91
CA ILE A 587 -2.83 30.96 -8.04
C ILE A 587 -3.98 31.04 -7.04
#